data_AF-A0A9X0YMR5-F1
#
_entry.id   AF-A0A9X0YMR5-F1
#
_cell.length_a   1.000
_cell.length_b   1.000
_cell.length_c   1.000
_cell.angle_alpha   90.00
_cell.angle_beta   90.00
_cell.angle_gamma   90.00
#
_symmetry.space_group_name_H-M   'P 1'
#
loop_
_entity.id
_entity.type
_entity.pdbx_description
1 polymer ?
#
loop_
_entity_poly.entity_id
_entity_poly.type
_entity_poly.pdbx_seq_one_letter_code
_entity_poly.pdbx_strand_id
1 'polypeptide(L)'
;MDMKENPALFKQALDVITETTVNFVEANVNADVDGFFFATQCATTELLTEEECKEFGVSYDLKVIESYNQATFLNIAHMHGDRIMFDLIEKYPVNVLNWHDRWVSPSLAEARSKTDKCLLGGIRELVAP
;
A
#
# COMPACT_ATOMS: atom_id res chain seq x y z
N MET A 1 5.34 22.21 -0.58
CA MET A 1 4.91 20.92 -1.18
C MET A 1 3.45 21.05 -1.53
N ASP A 2 3.03 20.61 -2.72
CA ASP A 2 1.70 20.88 -3.28
C ASP A 2 0.53 20.40 -2.41
N MET A 3 0.73 19.36 -1.58
CA MET A 3 -0.24 18.95 -0.56
C MET A 3 -0.62 20.06 0.42
N LYS A 4 0.32 20.96 0.74
CA LYS A 4 0.12 22.06 1.69
C LYS A 4 -0.24 23.37 1.00
N GLU A 5 0.40 23.63 -0.14
CA GLU A 5 0.25 24.90 -0.85
C GLU A 5 -1.00 24.91 -1.75
N ASN A 6 -1.36 23.77 -2.34
CA ASN A 6 -2.45 23.65 -3.31
C ASN A 6 -3.25 22.32 -3.12
N PRO A 7 -3.81 22.04 -1.91
CA PRO A 7 -4.40 20.75 -1.59
C PRO A 7 -5.53 20.33 -2.54
N ALA A 8 -6.36 21.29 -3.00
CA ALA A 8 -7.44 20.99 -3.94
C ALA A 8 -6.93 20.53 -5.31
N LEU A 9 -5.90 21.21 -5.84
CA LEU A 9 -5.29 20.85 -7.12
C LEU A 9 -4.55 19.50 -7.01
N PHE A 10 -3.86 19.29 -5.90
CA PHE A 10 -3.19 18.02 -5.62
C PHE A 10 -4.19 16.85 -5.58
N LYS A 11 -5.32 17.02 -4.90
CA LYS A 11 -6.40 16.01 -4.86
C LYS A 11 -6.99 15.73 -6.24
N GLN A 12 -7.18 16.75 -7.08
CA GLN A 12 -7.63 16.56 -8.46
C GLN A 12 -6.64 15.72 -9.27
N ALA A 13 -5.34 15.96 -9.10
CA ALA A 13 -4.31 15.14 -9.74
C ALA A 13 -4.34 13.69 -9.23
N LEU A 14 -4.50 13.48 -7.92
CA LEU A 14 -4.64 12.15 -7.33
C LEU A 14 -5.89 11.41 -7.82
N ASP A 15 -7.02 12.11 -8.00
CA ASP A 15 -8.24 11.51 -8.56
C ASP A 15 -7.97 10.98 -9.99
N VAL A 16 -7.27 11.75 -10.83
CA VAL A 16 -6.92 11.32 -12.21
C VAL A 16 -5.94 10.14 -12.21
N ILE A 17 -4.94 10.16 -11.34
CA ILE A 17 -4.00 9.03 -11.18
C ILE A 17 -4.75 7.77 -10.71
N THR A 18 -5.68 7.94 -9.77
CA THR A 18 -6.48 6.84 -9.23
C THR A 18 -7.38 6.24 -10.30
N GLU A 19 -8.10 7.06 -11.06
CA GLU A 19 -8.95 6.60 -12.17
C GLU A 19 -8.12 5.82 -13.21
N THR A 20 -6.97 6.36 -13.59
CA THR A 20 -6.06 5.69 -14.53
C THR A 20 -5.58 4.34 -14.00
N THR A 21 -5.27 4.27 -12.71
CA THR A 21 -4.80 3.04 -12.05
C THR A 21 -5.92 2.01 -11.93
N VAL A 22 -7.15 2.43 -11.61
CA VAL A 22 -8.33 1.57 -11.59
C VAL A 22 -8.59 0.98 -12.97
N ASN A 23 -8.55 1.79 -14.03
CA ASN A 23 -8.72 1.29 -15.41
C ASN A 23 -7.65 0.26 -15.80
N PHE A 24 -6.40 0.47 -15.37
CA PHE A 24 -5.32 -0.50 -15.57
C PHE A 24 -5.59 -1.82 -14.82
N VAL A 25 -6.01 -1.72 -13.55
CA VAL A 25 -6.40 -2.88 -12.75
C VAL A 25 -7.53 -3.66 -13.41
N GLU A 26 -8.61 -2.99 -13.82
CA GLU A 26 -9.76 -3.62 -14.47
C GLU A 26 -9.37 -4.34 -15.76
N ALA A 27 -8.47 -3.77 -16.56
CA ALA A 27 -7.93 -4.42 -17.74
C ALA A 27 -7.18 -5.73 -17.41
N ASN A 28 -6.45 -5.77 -16.29
CA ASN A 28 -5.75 -6.98 -15.84
C ASN A 28 -6.72 -8.01 -15.23
N VAL A 29 -7.74 -7.58 -14.48
CA VAL A 29 -8.81 -8.48 -14.00
C VAL A 29 -9.51 -9.15 -15.17
N ASN A 30 -9.83 -8.40 -16.24
CA ASN A 30 -10.41 -8.95 -17.47
C ASN A 30 -9.46 -9.87 -18.24
N ALA A 31 -8.17 -9.88 -17.90
CA ALA A 31 -7.16 -10.79 -18.43
C ALA A 31 -6.90 -11.99 -17.48
N ASP A 32 -7.79 -12.23 -16.50
CA ASP A 32 -7.77 -13.35 -15.56
C ASP A 32 -6.52 -13.43 -14.68
N VAL A 33 -5.99 -12.29 -14.23
CA VAL A 33 -4.92 -12.30 -13.20
C VAL A 33 -5.45 -12.84 -11.87
N ASP A 34 -4.63 -13.65 -11.18
CA ASP A 34 -5.01 -14.20 -9.86
C ASP A 34 -4.97 -13.15 -8.73
N GLY A 35 -4.34 -12.00 -8.96
CA GLY A 35 -4.33 -10.88 -8.01
C GLY A 35 -3.17 -9.92 -8.19
N PHE A 36 -3.03 -9.01 -7.22
CA PHE A 36 -2.12 -7.87 -7.34
C PHE A 36 -1.13 -7.76 -6.18
N PHE A 37 0.05 -7.25 -6.51
CA PHE A 37 1.04 -6.77 -5.55
C PHE A 37 1.02 -5.24 -5.55
N PHE A 38 0.33 -4.66 -4.56
CA PHE A 38 0.17 -3.21 -4.42
C PHE A 38 1.28 -2.64 -3.54
N ALA A 39 2.18 -1.84 -4.11
CA ALA A 39 3.30 -1.24 -3.39
C ALA A 39 3.06 0.23 -3.08
N THR A 40 3.04 0.58 -1.79
CA THR A 40 3.03 1.98 -1.33
C THR A 40 4.44 2.41 -0.93
N GLN A 41 4.93 3.49 -1.54
CA GLN A 41 6.23 4.09 -1.23
C GLN A 41 6.13 5.27 -0.26
N CYS A 42 4.92 5.79 -0.06
CA CYS A 42 4.69 7.02 0.71
C CYS A 42 4.11 6.77 2.11
N ALA A 43 3.73 5.52 2.44
CA ALA A 43 3.22 5.14 3.76
C ALA A 43 4.34 5.04 4.82
N THR A 44 5.13 6.11 4.94
CA THR A 44 6.25 6.24 5.87
C THR A 44 6.23 7.60 6.55
N THR A 45 6.57 7.61 7.84
CA THR A 45 6.70 8.84 8.62
C THR A 45 7.89 9.70 8.21
N GLU A 46 8.75 9.20 7.30
CA GLU A 46 9.79 10.01 6.65
C GLU A 46 9.23 11.07 5.72
N LEU A 47 8.06 10.80 5.11
CA LEU A 47 7.48 11.64 4.06
C LEU A 47 6.21 12.34 4.50
N LEU A 48 5.36 11.66 5.27
CA LEU A 48 4.01 12.12 5.62
C LEU A 48 3.77 12.03 7.13
N THR A 49 2.92 12.91 7.66
CA THR A 49 2.24 12.58 8.92
C THR A 49 1.21 11.46 8.69
N GLU A 50 0.76 10.81 9.76
CA GLU A 50 -0.30 9.79 9.66
C GLU A 50 -1.60 10.38 9.09
N GLU A 51 -1.93 11.62 9.43
CA GLU A 51 -3.09 12.34 8.88
C GLU A 51 -2.92 12.63 7.39
N GLU A 52 -1.75 13.11 6.97
CA GLU A 52 -1.44 13.32 5.55
C GLU A 52 -1.48 12.01 4.77
N CYS A 53 -0.97 10.91 5.34
CA CYS A 53 -1.04 9.58 4.73
C CYS A 53 -2.49 9.10 4.60
N LYS A 54 -3.34 9.32 5.60
CA LYS A 54 -4.78 9.01 5.52
C LYS A 54 -5.47 9.79 4.42
N GLU A 55 -5.22 11.10 4.37
CA GLU A 55 -5.89 12.02 3.46
C GLU A 55 -5.44 11.85 2.00
N PHE A 56 -4.13 11.74 1.76
CA PHE A 56 -3.54 11.78 0.42
C PHE A 56 -3.06 10.42 -0.10
N GLY A 57 -2.87 9.43 0.78
CA GLY A 57 -2.48 8.06 0.41
C GLY A 57 -3.66 7.10 0.53
N VAL A 58 -4.01 6.72 1.77
CA VAL A 58 -5.00 5.68 2.09
C VAL A 58 -6.33 5.89 1.38
N SER A 59 -6.82 7.13 1.31
CA SER A 59 -8.10 7.43 0.66
C SER A 59 -8.12 7.08 -0.84
N TYR A 60 -6.98 7.09 -1.49
CA TYR A 60 -6.82 6.77 -2.90
C TYR A 60 -6.37 5.33 -3.11
N ASP A 61 -5.46 4.84 -2.27
CA ASP A 61 -5.04 3.43 -2.26
C ASP A 61 -6.25 2.51 -2.11
N LEU A 62 -7.19 2.82 -1.20
CA LEU A 62 -8.41 2.02 -1.00
C LEU A 62 -9.31 1.99 -2.23
N LYS A 63 -9.47 3.10 -2.96
CA LYS A 63 -10.25 3.12 -4.21
C LYS A 63 -9.67 2.16 -5.25
N VAL A 64 -8.34 2.10 -5.35
CA VAL A 64 -7.66 1.16 -6.25
C VAL A 64 -7.80 -0.29 -5.73
N ILE A 65 -7.63 -0.52 -4.43
CA ILE A 65 -7.73 -1.87 -3.85
C ILE A 65 -9.14 -2.45 -3.99
N GLU A 66 -10.17 -1.64 -3.75
CA GLU A 66 -11.56 -2.04 -3.84
C GLU A 66 -11.99 -2.41 -5.27
N SER A 67 -11.29 -1.95 -6.31
CA SER A 67 -11.60 -2.33 -7.69
C SER A 67 -11.17 -3.76 -8.06
N TYR A 68 -10.31 -4.41 -7.27
CA TYR A 68 -9.85 -5.78 -7.53
C TYR A 68 -10.00 -6.76 -6.38
N ASN A 69 -10.13 -6.31 -5.13
CA ASN A 69 -10.00 -7.19 -3.96
C ASN A 69 -11.07 -8.29 -3.86
N GLN A 70 -12.25 -8.09 -4.45
CA GLN A 70 -13.30 -9.10 -4.56
C GLN A 70 -13.26 -9.91 -5.86
N ALA A 71 -12.52 -9.42 -6.87
CA ALA A 71 -12.44 -10.03 -8.19
C ALA A 71 -11.26 -10.99 -8.36
N THR A 72 -10.34 -11.01 -7.39
CA THR A 72 -9.07 -11.73 -7.48
C THR A 72 -8.84 -12.63 -6.26
N PHE A 73 -8.00 -13.65 -6.42
CA PHE A 73 -7.75 -14.66 -5.41
C PHE A 73 -6.74 -14.23 -4.34
N LEU A 74 -5.63 -13.58 -4.73
CA LEU A 74 -4.51 -13.28 -3.83
C LEU A 74 -3.96 -11.87 -4.00
N ASN A 75 -4.16 -11.04 -2.97
CA ASN A 75 -3.75 -9.64 -2.96
C ASN A 75 -2.74 -9.34 -1.85
N ILE A 76 -1.68 -8.61 -2.22
CA ILE A 76 -0.53 -8.31 -1.36
C ILE A 76 -0.38 -6.80 -1.26
N ALA A 77 -0.29 -6.27 -0.04
CA ALA A 77 0.14 -4.89 0.20
C ALA A 77 1.62 -4.88 0.62
N HIS A 78 2.45 -4.15 -0.13
CA HIS A 78 3.85 -3.92 0.18
C HIS A 78 4.09 -2.51 0.72
N MET A 79 4.65 -2.43 1.91
CA MET A 79 5.09 -1.17 2.53
C MET A 79 6.59 -1.01 2.27
N HIS A 80 6.95 -0.07 1.41
CA HIS A 80 8.34 0.19 1.06
C HIS A 80 9.02 1.15 2.04
N GLY A 81 10.34 1.05 2.14
CA GLY A 81 11.18 1.94 2.93
C GLY A 81 11.21 1.63 4.43
N ASP A 82 11.68 2.59 5.21
CA ASP A 82 11.79 2.53 6.67
C ASP A 82 10.68 3.37 7.35
N ARG A 83 10.52 3.24 8.67
CA ARG A 83 9.54 3.96 9.50
C ARG A 83 8.13 3.93 8.92
N ILE A 84 7.76 2.75 8.42
CA ILE A 84 6.49 2.47 7.75
C ILE A 84 5.31 2.66 8.72
N MET A 85 4.17 3.11 8.19
CA MET A 85 2.91 3.24 8.93
C MET A 85 2.15 1.91 8.93
N PHE A 86 2.76 0.86 9.50
CA PHE A 86 2.23 -0.50 9.47
C PHE A 86 0.77 -0.58 9.97
N ASP A 87 0.45 0.10 11.07
CA ASP A 87 -0.89 0.07 11.69
C ASP A 87 -1.98 0.75 10.85
N LEU A 88 -1.61 1.50 9.80
CA LEU A 88 -2.55 1.99 8.80
C LEU A 88 -2.77 0.95 7.70
N ILE A 89 -1.66 0.47 7.13
CA ILE A 89 -1.69 -0.38 5.95
C ILE A 89 -2.17 -1.80 6.29
N GLU A 90 -1.95 -2.27 7.52
CA GLU A 90 -2.46 -3.56 7.97
C GLU A 90 -3.98 -3.66 7.84
N LYS A 91 -4.70 -2.54 7.84
CA LYS A 91 -6.16 -2.48 7.71
C LYS A 91 -6.66 -2.63 6.28
N TYR A 92 -5.79 -2.55 5.28
CA TYR A 92 -6.19 -2.64 3.87
C TYR A 92 -6.87 -3.98 3.58
N PRO A 93 -7.91 -4.02 2.75
CA PRO A 93 -8.67 -5.24 2.47
C PRO A 93 -7.90 -6.14 1.47
N VAL A 94 -6.73 -6.62 1.89
CA VAL A 94 -5.82 -7.52 1.18
C VAL A 94 -5.57 -8.79 2.00
N ASN A 95 -5.03 -9.84 1.37
CA ASN A 95 -4.79 -11.13 2.01
C ASN A 95 -3.43 -11.20 2.72
N VAL A 96 -2.43 -10.49 2.18
CA VAL A 96 -1.03 -10.60 2.58
C VAL A 96 -0.41 -9.22 2.84
N LEU A 97 0.37 -9.12 3.90
CA LEU A 97 1.23 -7.96 4.16
C LEU A 97 2.69 -8.32 3.91
N ASN A 98 3.40 -7.43 3.22
CA ASN A 98 4.81 -7.56 2.91
C ASN A 98 5.55 -6.25 3.22
N TRP A 99 6.71 -6.35 3.84
CA TRP A 99 7.61 -5.23 4.08
C TRP A 99 9.02 -5.76 4.30
N HIS A 100 9.93 -4.83 4.54
CA HIS A 100 11.33 -5.03 4.85
C HIS A 100 11.56 -5.60 6.28
N ASP A 101 10.93 -6.73 6.64
CA ASP A 101 10.84 -7.26 8.02
C ASP A 101 12.18 -7.54 8.70
N ARG A 102 13.26 -7.64 7.92
CA ARG A 102 14.60 -7.96 8.43
C ARG A 102 15.36 -6.77 8.99
N TRP A 103 14.88 -5.55 8.74
CA TRP A 103 15.53 -4.31 9.16
C TRP A 103 14.56 -3.15 9.43
N VAL A 104 13.27 -3.32 9.12
CA VAL A 104 12.21 -2.32 9.38
C VAL A 104 11.17 -2.96 10.30
N SER A 105 10.84 -2.27 11.39
CA SER A 105 9.80 -2.68 12.32
C SER A 105 8.41 -2.63 11.66
N PRO A 106 7.46 -3.50 12.07
CA PRO A 106 7.60 -4.54 13.09
C PRO A 106 8.37 -5.77 12.58
N SER A 107 8.93 -6.57 13.50
CA SER A 107 9.33 -7.94 13.19
C SER A 107 8.11 -8.81 12.84
N LEU A 108 8.31 -9.96 12.19
CA LEU A 108 7.21 -10.90 11.90
C LEU A 108 6.44 -11.35 13.16
N ALA A 109 7.13 -11.50 14.30
CA ALA A 109 6.50 -11.88 15.55
C ALA A 109 5.61 -10.75 16.11
N GLU A 110 6.09 -9.51 16.06
CA GLU A 110 5.30 -8.33 16.45
C GLU A 110 4.11 -8.11 15.51
N ALA A 111 4.32 -8.20 14.19
CA ALA A 111 3.26 -8.11 13.19
C ALA A 111 2.17 -9.18 13.39
N ARG A 112 2.55 -10.42 13.75
CA ARG A 112 1.59 -11.48 14.04
C ARG A 112 0.68 -11.15 15.23
N SER A 113 1.16 -10.35 16.19
CA SER A 113 0.32 -9.90 17.31
C SER A 113 -0.69 -8.81 16.93
N LYS A 114 -0.50 -8.16 15.76
CA LYS A 114 -1.31 -7.06 15.25
C LYS A 114 -2.37 -7.49 14.23
N THR A 115 -2.15 -8.59 13.50
CA THR A 115 -3.05 -9.01 12.42
C THR A 115 -3.05 -10.52 12.18
N ASP A 116 -4.21 -11.03 11.74
CA ASP A 116 -4.38 -12.42 11.31
C ASP A 116 -4.05 -12.64 9.83
N LYS A 117 -3.73 -11.58 9.08
CA LYS A 117 -3.35 -11.68 7.67
C LYS A 117 -2.09 -12.54 7.46
N CYS A 118 -1.93 -13.03 6.23
CA CYS A 118 -0.69 -13.70 5.86
C CYS A 118 0.46 -12.68 5.91
N LEU A 119 1.61 -13.09 6.44
CA LEU A 119 2.81 -12.27 6.46
C LEU A 119 3.81 -12.85 5.45
N LEU A 120 4.18 -12.05 4.47
CA LEU A 120 5.19 -12.37 3.47
C LEU A 120 6.47 -11.64 3.82
N GLY A 121 7.53 -12.39 4.13
CA GLY A 121 8.81 -11.83 4.56
C GLY A 121 9.82 -12.94 4.87
N GLY A 122 10.84 -12.59 5.65
CA GLY A 122 11.91 -13.51 6.07
C GLY A 122 13.13 -13.52 5.16
N ILE A 123 13.10 -12.77 4.05
CA ILE A 123 14.23 -12.59 3.14
C ILE A 123 14.83 -11.20 3.40
N ARG A 124 16.15 -11.14 3.60
CA ARG A 124 16.85 -9.87 3.70
C ARG A 124 17.08 -9.34 2.29
N GLU A 125 16.44 -8.22 1.96
CA GLU A 125 16.78 -7.46 0.75
C GLU A 125 18.23 -6.99 0.84
N LEU A 126 19.02 -7.31 -0.19
CA LEU A 126 20.35 -6.77 -0.37
C LEU A 126 20.24 -5.70 -1.44
N VAL A 127 20.44 -4.44 -1.06
CA VAL A 127 20.69 -3.39 -2.06
C VAL A 127 22.03 -3.74 -2.72
N ALA A 128 22.01 -3.93 -4.04
CA ALA A 128 23.24 -4.15 -4.79
C ALA A 128 24.24 -3.01 -4.49
N PRO A 129 25.53 -3.31 -4.29
CA PRO A 129 26.54 -2.31 -3.95
C PRO A 129 26.70 -1.22 -5.01
#